data_AF-A0A9X8M8A1-F1
#
_entry.id   AF-A0A9X8M8A1-F1
#
_cell.length_a   1.000
_cell.length_b   1.000
_cell.length_c   1.000
_cell.angle_alpha   90.00
_cell.angle_beta   90.00
_cell.angle_gamma   90.00
#
_symmetry.space_group_name_H-M   'P 1'
#
loop_
_entity.id
_entity.type
_entity.pdbx_description
1 polymer ?
#
loop_
_entity_poly.entity_id
_entity_poly.type
_entity_poly.pdbx_seq_one_letter_code
_entity_poly.pdbx_strand_id
1 'polypeptide(L)'
;MDQQINLFNIIYPDYLERARNNYNTWTVDEVERTPWENLDIAIREILVDFVYQGFTKGPAPMKAGMLNNRDILIHYIENNQTMRQYEPARHRANYLRNHGNNRNE
;
A
#
# COMPACT_ATOMS: atom_id res chain seq x y z
N MET A 1 22.45 -13.28 6.22
CA MET A 1 21.33 -12.89 5.34
C MET A 1 19.97 -13.22 6.00
N ASP A 2 19.95 -14.10 7.00
CA ASP A 2 18.73 -14.59 7.68
C ASP A 2 18.18 -13.71 8.81
N GLN A 3 19.01 -12.83 9.40
CA GLN A 3 18.55 -11.95 10.50
C GLN A 3 17.55 -10.89 10.05
N GLN A 4 17.66 -10.39 8.81
CA GLN A 4 16.77 -9.37 8.26
C GLN A 4 15.40 -9.96 7.87
N ILE A 5 15.40 -11.20 7.38
CA ILE A 5 14.18 -11.96 7.03
C ILE A 5 13.37 -12.29 8.29
N ASN A 6 14.03 -12.71 9.37
CA ASN A 6 13.34 -13.02 10.63
C ASN A 6 12.76 -11.78 11.32
N LEU A 7 13.48 -10.64 11.32
CA LEU A 7 12.92 -9.41 11.88
C LEU A 7 11.71 -8.94 11.06
N PHE A 8 11.79 -9.03 9.73
CA PHE A 8 10.68 -8.72 8.83
C PHE A 8 9.47 -9.62 9.12
N ASN A 9 9.64 -10.94 9.23
CA ASN A 9 8.53 -11.87 9.51
C ASN A 9 7.88 -11.70 10.89
N ILE A 10 8.61 -11.17 11.87
CA ILE A 10 8.07 -10.89 13.21
C ILE A 10 7.26 -9.59 13.23
N ILE A 11 7.74 -8.54 12.57
CA ILE A 11 7.07 -7.22 12.56
C ILE A 11 5.98 -7.10 11.49
N TYR A 12 6.09 -7.85 10.40
CA TYR A 12 5.20 -7.71 9.25
C TYR A 12 3.72 -8.01 9.55
N PRO A 13 3.38 -9.02 10.39
CA PRO A 13 1.99 -9.21 10.83
C PRO A 13 1.41 -7.96 11.51
N ASP A 14 2.18 -7.31 12.39
CA ASP A 14 1.74 -6.09 13.09
C ASP A 14 1.51 -4.93 12.12
N TYR A 15 2.40 -4.77 11.14
CA TYR A 15 2.23 -3.73 10.10
C TYR A 15 1.05 -4.03 9.17
N LEU A 16 0.80 -5.30 8.85
CA LEU A 16 -0.36 -5.71 8.05
C LEU A 16 -1.67 -5.43 8.79
N GLU A 17 -1.74 -5.77 10.07
CA GLU A 17 -2.91 -5.47 10.90
C GLU A 17 -3.10 -3.96 11.05
N ARG A 18 -2.03 -3.21 11.32
CA ARG A 18 -2.08 -1.75 11.42
C ARG A 18 -2.51 -1.09 10.11
N ALA A 19 -2.05 -1.60 8.97
CA ALA A 19 -2.46 -1.12 7.66
C ALA A 19 -3.92 -1.40 7.38
N ARG A 20 -4.41 -2.61 7.68
CA ARG A 20 -5.83 -2.97 7.60
C ARG A 20 -6.68 -2.04 8.47
N ASN A 21 -6.26 -1.79 9.71
CA ASN A 21 -6.98 -0.90 10.63
C ASN A 21 -7.02 0.53 10.12
N ASN A 22 -5.88 1.10 9.70
CA ASN A 22 -5.83 2.42 9.11
C ASN A 22 -6.69 2.52 7.85
N TYR A 23 -6.64 1.52 6.97
CA TYR A 23 -7.47 1.47 5.78
C TYR A 23 -8.94 1.53 6.14
N ASN A 24 -9.39 0.65 7.04
CA ASN A 24 -10.78 0.62 7.48
C ASN A 24 -11.21 1.94 8.12
N THR A 25 -10.39 2.53 8.99
CA THR A 25 -10.69 3.82 9.63
C THR A 25 -10.81 4.95 8.61
N TRP A 26 -9.88 5.05 7.67
CA TRP A 26 -9.82 6.18 6.74
C TRP A 26 -10.74 6.07 5.53
N THR A 27 -11.27 4.88 5.26
CA THR A 27 -12.15 4.61 4.12
C THR A 27 -13.57 4.24 4.52
N VAL A 28 -13.91 4.18 5.82
CA VAL A 28 -15.20 3.66 6.30
C VAL A 28 -16.42 4.28 5.61
N ASP A 29 -16.38 5.58 5.34
CA ASP A 29 -17.50 6.33 4.73
C ASP A 29 -17.52 6.27 3.19
N GLU A 30 -16.56 5.58 2.56
CA GLU A 30 -16.42 5.49 1.11
C GLU A 30 -17.18 4.28 0.56
N VAL A 31 -18.33 4.52 -0.07
CA VAL A 31 -19.23 3.45 -0.58
C VAL A 31 -18.55 2.58 -1.64
N GLU A 32 -17.67 3.17 -2.46
CA GLU A 32 -16.96 2.48 -3.54
C GLU A 32 -15.70 1.75 -3.07
N ARG A 33 -15.38 1.76 -1.77
CA ARG A 33 -14.17 1.11 -1.27
C ARG A 33 -14.21 -0.39 -1.49
N THR A 34 -13.11 -0.93 -1.98
CA THR A 34 -12.92 -2.38 -2.04
C THR A 34 -12.63 -2.88 -0.62
N PRO A 35 -13.27 -3.99 -0.16
CA PRO A 35 -12.91 -4.59 1.12
C PRO A 35 -11.43 -4.96 1.15
N TRP A 36 -10.77 -4.78 2.30
CA TRP A 36 -9.32 -5.01 2.44
C TRP A 36 -8.88 -6.38 1.87
N GLU A 37 -9.63 -7.45 2.16
CA GLU A 37 -9.27 -8.80 1.69
C GLU A 37 -9.37 -8.98 0.18
N ASN A 38 -10.15 -8.14 -0.49
CA ASN A 38 -10.37 -8.18 -1.94
C ASN A 38 -9.42 -7.24 -2.70
N LEU A 39 -8.60 -6.45 -1.99
CA LEU A 39 -7.58 -5.65 -2.62
C LEU A 39 -6.52 -6.54 -3.27
N ASP A 40 -6.09 -6.13 -4.45
CA ASP A 40 -4.90 -6.63 -5.13
C ASP A 40 -3.73 -6.67 -4.13
N ILE A 41 -3.00 -7.78 -4.13
CA ILE A 41 -1.90 -8.02 -3.18
C ILE A 41 -0.86 -6.90 -3.27
N ALA A 42 -0.51 -6.46 -4.49
CA ALA A 42 0.45 -5.40 -4.69
C ALA A 42 -0.05 -4.05 -4.15
N ILE A 43 -1.35 -3.76 -4.28
CA ILE A 43 -1.95 -2.57 -3.67
C ILE A 43 -1.87 -2.65 -2.14
N ARG A 44 -2.20 -3.80 -1.53
CA ARG A 44 -2.08 -3.99 -0.07
C ARG A 44 -0.65 -3.78 0.42
N GLU A 45 0.34 -4.33 -0.28
CA GLU A 45 1.74 -4.18 0.08
C GLU A 45 2.19 -2.71 0.03
N ILE A 46 1.71 -1.93 -0.94
CA ILE A 46 1.97 -0.48 -0.97
C ILE A 46 1.29 0.23 0.19
N LEU A 47 0.05 -0.12 0.54
CA LEU A 47 -0.63 0.47 1.70
C LEU A 47 0.07 0.11 3.02
N VAL A 48 0.63 -1.10 3.13
CA VAL A 48 1.48 -1.51 4.26
C VAL A 48 2.78 -0.70 4.29
N ASP A 49 3.46 -0.50 3.16
CA ASP A 49 4.64 0.39 3.11
C ASP A 49 4.27 1.81 3.55
N PHE A 50 3.12 2.35 3.14
CA PHE A 50 2.69 3.67 3.60
C PHE A 50 2.60 3.76 5.13
N VAL A 51 2.05 2.73 5.77
CA VAL A 51 2.01 2.67 7.24
C VAL A 51 3.41 2.52 7.83
N TYR A 52 4.25 1.69 7.24
CA TYR A 52 5.63 1.51 7.66
C TYR A 52 6.44 2.81 7.60
N GLN A 53 6.26 3.62 6.56
CA GLN A 53 6.85 4.96 6.41
C GLN A 53 6.20 6.04 7.29
N GLY A 54 5.14 5.70 8.02
CA GLY A 54 4.46 6.63 8.94
C GLY A 54 3.39 7.52 8.30
N PHE A 55 2.95 7.23 7.07
CA PHE A 55 1.86 7.94 6.40
C PHE A 55 0.48 7.52 6.94
N THR A 56 0.26 7.67 8.24
CA THR A 56 -0.94 7.19 8.95
C THR A 56 -1.87 8.30 9.43
N LYS A 57 -1.43 9.57 9.37
CA LYS A 57 -2.11 10.71 10.00
C LYS A 57 -3.26 11.30 9.17
N GLY A 58 -3.56 10.75 8.01
CA GLY A 58 -4.63 11.27 7.17
C GLY A 58 -5.12 10.25 6.14
N PRO A 59 -6.28 10.52 5.51
CA PRO A 59 -6.96 9.55 4.68
C PRO A 59 -6.34 9.38 3.29
N ALA A 60 -5.63 10.40 2.78
CA ALA A 60 -5.22 10.45 1.38
C ALA A 60 -4.43 9.19 0.90
N PRO A 61 -3.44 8.66 1.64
CA PRO A 61 -2.73 7.46 1.21
C PRO A 61 -3.63 6.22 1.14
N MET A 62 -4.59 6.07 2.05
CA MET A 62 -5.51 4.93 2.07
C MET A 62 -6.57 5.04 0.98
N LYS A 63 -7.15 6.24 0.80
CA LYS A 63 -8.15 6.51 -0.24
C LYS A 63 -7.57 6.33 -1.65
N ALA A 64 -6.29 6.64 -1.85
CA ALA A 64 -5.62 6.42 -3.14
C ALA A 64 -5.59 4.94 -3.58
N GLY A 65 -5.60 3.99 -2.63
CA GLY A 65 -5.61 2.56 -2.93
C GLY A 65 -7.00 1.90 -2.89
N MET A 66 -8.03 2.60 -2.39
CA MET A 66 -9.30 1.95 -2.01
C MET A 66 -10.12 1.43 -3.19
N LEU A 67 -9.94 2.01 -4.37
CA LEU A 67 -10.68 1.64 -5.59
C LEU A 67 -10.10 0.39 -6.28
N ASN A 68 -9.10 -0.26 -5.65
CA ASN A 68 -8.41 -1.43 -6.20
C ASN A 68 -7.87 -1.22 -7.63
N ASN A 69 -7.50 0.03 -7.93
CA ASN A 69 -7.04 0.45 -9.24
C ASN A 69 -5.58 0.91 -9.14
N ARG A 70 -4.68 0.17 -9.78
CA ARG A 70 -3.24 0.42 -9.74
C ARG A 70 -2.87 1.75 -10.39
N ASP A 71 -3.52 2.14 -11.48
CA ASP A 71 -3.21 3.39 -12.20
C ASP A 71 -3.54 4.61 -11.34
N ILE A 72 -4.65 4.56 -10.59
CA ILE A 72 -5.02 5.62 -9.63
C ILE A 72 -3.96 5.74 -8.53
N LEU A 73 -3.51 4.61 -7.98
CA LEU A 73 -2.50 4.61 -6.93
C LEU A 73 -1.12 5.06 -7.45
N ILE A 74 -0.72 4.62 -8.64
CA ILE A 74 0.49 5.08 -9.34
C ILE A 74 0.43 6.59 -9.54
N HIS A 75 -0.69 7.09 -10.06
CA HIS A 75 -0.87 8.53 -10.28
C HIS A 75 -0.73 9.31 -8.96
N TYR A 76 -1.33 8.83 -7.87
CA TYR A 76 -1.17 9.44 -6.55
C TYR A 76 0.29 9.48 -6.09
N ILE A 77 1.03 8.37 -6.22
CA ILE A 77 2.44 8.28 -5.82
C ILE A 77 3.31 9.24 -6.63
N GLU A 78 3.06 9.35 -7.93
CA GLU A 78 3.89 10.13 -8.85
C GLU A 78 3.55 11.61 -8.89
N ASN A 79 2.39 12.03 -8.37
CA ASN A 79 1.94 13.42 -8.41
C ASN A 79 1.81 14.07 -7.03
N ASN A 80 1.74 13.30 -5.94
CA ASN A 80 1.77 13.85 -4.60
C ASN A 80 3.19 14.28 -4.19
N GLN A 81 3.39 15.54 -3.82
CA GLN A 81 4.70 16.10 -3.47
C GLN A 81 5.45 15.26 -2.42
N THR A 82 4.79 14.89 -1.33
CA THR A 82 5.40 14.08 -0.26
C THR A 82 5.76 12.69 -0.77
N MET A 83 4.84 12.00 -1.46
CA MET A 83 5.10 10.63 -1.95
C MET A 83 6.26 10.59 -2.93
N ARG A 84 6.32 11.55 -3.85
CA ARG A 84 7.40 11.70 -4.83
C ARG A 84 8.78 11.86 -4.20
N GLN A 85 8.89 12.51 -3.04
CA GLN A 85 10.18 12.71 -2.37
C GLN A 85 10.82 11.38 -1.93
N TYR A 86 10.01 10.41 -1.51
CA TYR A 86 10.51 9.10 -1.07
C TYR A 86 10.56 8.06 -2.19
N GLU A 87 9.85 8.32 -3.29
CA GLU A 87 9.69 7.37 -4.39
C GLU A 87 11.01 6.86 -5.03
N PRO A 88 12.07 7.67 -5.21
CA PRO A 88 13.33 7.20 -5.77
C PRO A 88 14.00 6.06 -5.00
N ALA A 89 13.73 5.93 -3.70
CA ALA A 89 14.27 4.86 -2.86
C ALA A 89 13.25 3.76 -2.54
N ARG A 90 12.02 3.87 -3.05
CA ARG A 90 10.91 2.95 -2.75
C ARG A 90 10.39 2.22 -3.98
N HIS A 91 10.45 2.86 -5.15
CA HIS A 91 10.08 2.27 -6.44
C HIS A 91 8.67 1.65 -6.47
N ARG A 92 7.70 2.22 -5.74
CA ARG A 92 6.34 1.70 -5.58
C ARG A 92 5.54 1.79 -6.87
N ALA A 93 5.69 2.87 -7.64
CA ALA A 93 5.02 3.01 -8.92
C ALA A 93 5.50 1.93 -9.91
N ASN A 94 6.81 1.67 -9.93
CA ASN A 94 7.39 0.61 -10.75
C ASN A 94 6.99 -0.79 -10.23
N TYR A 95 6.91 -0.98 -8.92
CA TYR A 95 6.40 -2.21 -8.31
C TYR A 95 4.99 -2.53 -8.80
N LEU A 96 4.07 -1.55 -8.73
CA LEU A 96 2.68 -1.70 -9.18
C LEU A 96 2.55 -1.98 -10.67
N ARG A 97 3.41 -1.39 -11.52
CA ARG A 97 3.46 -1.66 -12.96
C ARG A 97 3.92 -3.09 -13.27
N ASN A 98 4.92 -3.57 -12.54
CA ASN A 98 5.62 -4.81 -12.88
C ASN A 98 5.02 -6.05 -12.21
N HIS A 99 4.31 -5.90 -11.09
CA HIS A 99 3.69 -7.03 -10.37
C HIS A 99 2.22 -7.25 -10.76
N GLY A 100 1.87 -6.88 -12.00
CA GLY A 100 0.52 -6.97 -12.56
C GLY A 100 0.26 -8.33 -13.18
N ASN A 101 -0.31 -9.23 -12.37
CA ASN A 101 -0.60 -10.65 -12.62
C ASN A 101 0.56 -11.62 -12.41
N ASN A 102 0.45 -12.44 -11.36
CA ASN A 102 0.68 -13.87 -11.53
C ASN A 102 -0.35 -14.38 -12.56
N ARG A 103 -0.04 -14.23 -13.84
CA ARG A 103 -0.60 -15.02 -14.95
C ARG A 103 0.56 -15.83 -15.51
N ASN A 104 0.95 -16.84 -14.73
CA ASN A 104 1.54 -18.07 -15.22
C ASN A 104 0.65 -19.16 -14.62
N GLU A 105 0.15 -20.18 -15.30
CA GLU A 105 0.25 -20.68 -16.68
C GLU A 105 -0.89 -21.69 -16.81
#